data_AF-A0A960RTV9-F1
#
_entry.id   AF-A0A960RTV9-F1
#
_cell.length_a   1.000
_cell.length_b   1.000
_cell.length_c   1.000
_cell.angle_alpha   90.00
_cell.angle_beta   90.00
_cell.angle_gamma   90.00
#
_symmetry.space_group_name_H-M   'P 1'
#
loop_
_entity.id
_entity.type
_entity.pdbx_description
1 polymer ?
#
loop_
_entity_poly.entity_id
_entity_poly.type
_entity_poly.pdbx_seq_one_letter_code
_entity_poly.pdbx_strand_id
1 'polypeptide(L)'
;MHYQCSYHHTPVNDPYHDWARIERQERFSAAVAGFLSIGNKDGYLGEEGNTHELGFRWVRFTFLKFADEQAVRFPDFTQSIKKAVRSFLPADVENTLPRSYLDMSISGFWHRHSAVRLHGTVTKEWNPNTPRFEVIIDSSGKPFPFYATVYDNWKDLEERVETLQLAKLSTSHEATNAIFHDRSLHSPEKYHERYQKIFLKDLDIHSVRLLEGLDLLTKAKKKPQRIGNCWMKQVKRSVLVALFFELLTEHSELKPKACYEKAEFFYKEWKKSVYSLVQENLERVDCRLSQLAIAKMERLSNKK
;
A
#
# COMPACT_ATOMS: atom_id res chain seq x y z
N MET A 1 37.68 -9.99 -5.59
CA MET A 1 36.70 -11.11 -5.55
C MET A 1 35.45 -10.65 -6.27
N HIS A 2 35.13 -11.26 -7.41
CA HIS A 2 33.91 -10.97 -8.16
C HIS A 2 32.77 -11.81 -7.59
N TYR A 3 31.74 -11.17 -7.03
CA TYR A 3 30.47 -11.85 -6.75
C TYR A 3 29.67 -11.91 -8.05
N GLN A 4 29.74 -13.03 -8.77
CA GLN A 4 28.75 -13.38 -9.79
C GLN A 4 27.49 -13.86 -9.07
N CYS A 5 26.46 -13.02 -9.04
CA CYS A 5 25.13 -13.43 -8.66
C CYS A 5 24.44 -14.01 -9.90
N SER A 6 24.42 -15.35 -10.00
CA SER A 6 23.70 -16.06 -11.05
C SER A 6 22.20 -16.03 -10.74
N TYR A 7 21.49 -15.01 -11.24
CA TYR A 7 20.03 -15.02 -11.27
C TYR A 7 19.54 -15.76 -12.51
N HIS A 8 18.87 -16.90 -12.29
CA HIS A 8 18.11 -17.57 -13.34
C HIS A 8 16.95 -16.66 -13.79
N HIS A 9 17.03 -16.20 -15.04
CA HIS A 9 15.92 -15.54 -15.73
C HIS A 9 14.72 -16.49 -15.78
N THR A 10 13.73 -16.25 -14.92
CA THR A 10 12.37 -16.75 -15.12
C THR A 10 11.59 -15.61 -15.79
N PRO A 11 10.76 -15.83 -16.83
CA PRO A 11 10.07 -14.73 -17.50
C PRO A 11 9.04 -14.11 -16.54
N VAL A 12 9.30 -12.90 -16.03
CA VAL A 12 8.53 -12.18 -15.00
C VAL A 12 7.37 -11.34 -15.59
N ASN A 13 6.72 -11.80 -16.66
CA ASN A 13 5.67 -11.00 -17.33
C ASN A 13 4.24 -11.51 -17.16
N ASP A 14 4.00 -12.56 -16.38
CA ASP A 14 2.65 -12.96 -16.02
C ASP A 14 2.22 -12.32 -14.67
N PRO A 15 1.27 -11.36 -14.65
CA PRO A 15 0.73 -10.80 -13.41
C PRO A 15 0.07 -11.84 -12.49
N TYR A 16 -0.23 -13.04 -12.99
CA TYR A 16 -0.77 -14.17 -12.22
C TYR A 16 0.29 -15.17 -11.77
N HIS A 17 1.58 -14.93 -12.06
CA HIS A 17 2.67 -15.75 -11.53
C HIS A 17 2.66 -15.78 -9.99
N ASP A 18 2.20 -14.70 -9.34
CA ASP A 18 2.00 -14.65 -7.89
C ASP A 18 0.87 -15.57 -7.42
N TRP A 19 -0.21 -15.73 -8.20
CA TRP A 19 -1.26 -16.70 -7.89
C TRP A 19 -0.76 -18.12 -8.00
N ALA A 20 -0.13 -18.45 -9.14
CA ALA A 20 0.43 -19.77 -9.34
C ALA A 20 1.51 -20.09 -8.28
N ARG A 21 2.21 -19.09 -7.73
CA ARG A 21 3.12 -19.26 -6.58
C ARG A 21 2.38 -19.40 -5.25
N ILE A 22 1.35 -18.60 -4.96
CA ILE A 22 0.52 -18.73 -3.74
C ILE A 22 -0.15 -20.11 -3.71
N GLU A 23 -0.63 -20.58 -4.85
CA GLU A 23 -1.27 -21.87 -5.08
C GLU A 23 -0.26 -23.03 -5.03
N ARG A 24 0.89 -22.92 -5.73
CA ARG A 24 1.97 -23.95 -5.69
C ARG A 24 2.73 -24.04 -4.36
N GLN A 25 2.66 -23.03 -3.49
CA GLN A 25 3.36 -23.01 -2.19
C GLN A 25 2.44 -23.28 -0.99
N GLU A 26 1.19 -23.71 -1.18
CA GLU A 26 0.25 -24.11 -0.11
C GLU A 26 0.01 -23.05 1.00
N ARG A 27 0.17 -21.75 0.71
CA ARG A 27 -0.07 -20.66 1.70
C ARG A 27 -1.42 -19.98 1.57
N PHE A 28 -2.32 -20.52 0.74
CA PHE A 28 -3.68 -19.99 0.56
C PHE A 28 -4.45 -19.98 1.90
N SER A 29 -4.37 -21.05 2.68
CA SER A 29 -4.97 -21.12 4.03
C SER A 29 -4.46 -20.01 4.96
N ALA A 30 -3.15 -19.74 4.95
CA ALA A 30 -2.58 -18.65 5.74
C ALA A 30 -3.04 -17.26 5.26
N ALA A 31 -3.16 -17.06 3.95
CA ALA A 31 -3.68 -15.81 3.39
C ALA A 31 -5.16 -15.59 3.75
N VAL A 32 -5.98 -16.64 3.70
CA VAL A 32 -7.39 -16.62 4.13
C VAL A 32 -7.49 -16.33 5.63
N ALA A 33 -6.75 -17.05 6.46
CA ALA A 33 -6.71 -16.85 7.91
C ALA A 33 -6.27 -15.42 8.25
N GLY A 34 -5.21 -14.95 7.59
CA GLY A 34 -4.71 -13.58 7.68
C GLY A 34 -5.74 -12.54 7.26
N PHE A 35 -6.45 -12.75 6.15
CA PHE A 35 -7.49 -11.83 5.67
C PHE A 35 -8.68 -11.77 6.62
N LEU A 36 -9.15 -12.90 7.15
CA LEU A 36 -10.31 -12.98 8.03
C LEU A 36 -9.99 -12.72 9.50
N SER A 37 -8.74 -12.47 9.86
CA SER A 37 -8.29 -12.36 11.26
C SER A 37 -8.62 -13.61 12.07
N ILE A 38 -8.29 -14.78 11.52
CA ILE A 38 -8.39 -16.08 12.16
C ILE A 38 -6.99 -16.46 12.63
N GLY A 39 -6.86 -16.83 13.90
CA GLY A 39 -5.59 -17.29 14.47
C GLY A 39 -5.81 -18.06 15.77
N ASN A 40 -4.81 -18.09 16.65
CA ASN A 40 -4.85 -18.89 17.88
C ASN A 40 -6.08 -18.60 18.75
N LYS A 41 -6.55 -17.35 18.80
CA LYS A 41 -7.76 -16.95 19.56
C LYS A 41 -9.05 -17.53 19.00
N ASP A 42 -9.08 -17.86 17.71
CA ASP A 42 -10.19 -18.54 17.04
C ASP A 42 -9.96 -20.06 17.01
N GLY A 43 -8.91 -20.56 17.69
CA GLY A 43 -8.54 -21.98 17.72
C GLY A 43 -7.78 -22.47 16.49
N TYR A 44 -7.39 -21.60 15.56
CA TYR A 44 -6.58 -22.02 14.40
C TYR A 44 -5.09 -21.90 14.73
N LEU A 45 -4.38 -23.02 14.74
CA LEU A 45 -2.94 -23.13 15.01
C LEU A 45 -2.12 -23.44 13.74
N GLY A 46 -2.66 -23.20 12.55
CA GLY A 46 -2.01 -23.57 11.28
C GLY A 46 -0.58 -23.05 11.12
N GLU A 47 0.14 -23.58 10.13
CA GLU A 47 1.53 -23.19 9.87
C GLU A 47 1.69 -21.67 9.72
N GLU A 48 2.70 -21.11 10.38
CA GLU A 48 2.92 -19.67 10.49
C GLU A 48 3.12 -19.02 9.11
N GLY A 49 2.07 -18.39 8.57
CA GLY A 49 2.15 -17.56 7.35
C GLY A 49 2.29 -16.07 7.63
N ASN A 50 2.93 -15.70 8.75
CA ASN A 50 3.01 -14.32 9.27
C ASN A 50 3.89 -13.36 8.46
N THR A 51 4.25 -13.70 7.22
CA THR A 51 5.15 -12.86 6.43
C THR A 51 4.38 -11.73 5.76
N HIS A 52 4.86 -10.50 5.91
CA HIS A 52 4.35 -9.35 5.15
C HIS A 52 4.39 -9.62 3.64
N GLU A 53 5.41 -10.32 3.18
CA GLU A 53 5.54 -10.76 1.78
C GLU A 53 4.31 -11.55 1.29
N LEU A 54 3.77 -12.47 2.08
CA LEU A 54 2.52 -13.17 1.75
C LEU A 54 1.33 -12.20 1.67
N GLY A 55 1.24 -11.25 2.61
CA GLY A 55 0.23 -10.19 2.58
C GLY A 55 0.31 -9.35 1.31
N PHE A 56 1.51 -8.96 0.89
CA PHE A 56 1.74 -8.23 -0.35
C PHE A 56 1.35 -9.02 -1.58
N ARG A 57 1.85 -10.25 -1.73
CA ARG A 57 1.52 -11.12 -2.86
C ARG A 57 0.01 -11.35 -2.96
N TRP A 58 -0.65 -11.61 -1.82
CA TRP A 58 -2.10 -11.78 -1.75
C TRP A 58 -2.86 -10.53 -2.19
N VAL A 59 -2.52 -9.37 -1.62
CA VAL A 59 -3.17 -8.11 -1.97
C VAL A 59 -2.94 -7.77 -3.44
N ARG A 60 -1.72 -7.93 -3.95
CA ARG A 60 -1.38 -7.70 -5.36
C ARG A 60 -2.21 -8.58 -6.28
N PHE A 61 -2.21 -9.89 -6.04
CA PHE A 61 -2.98 -10.83 -6.85
C PHE A 61 -4.48 -10.49 -6.84
N THR A 62 -5.09 -10.42 -5.66
CA THR A 62 -6.53 -10.21 -5.55
C THR A 62 -6.97 -8.88 -6.15
N PHE A 63 -6.09 -7.87 -6.12
CA PHE A 63 -6.35 -6.58 -6.73
C PHE A 63 -6.20 -6.58 -8.25
N LEU A 64 -5.20 -7.27 -8.80
CA LEU A 64 -5.05 -7.46 -10.25
C LEU A 64 -6.25 -8.23 -10.82
N LYS A 65 -6.65 -9.33 -10.16
CA LYS A 65 -7.85 -10.08 -10.53
C LYS A 65 -9.10 -9.18 -10.55
N PHE A 66 -9.29 -8.37 -9.51
CA PHE A 66 -10.37 -7.38 -9.48
C PHE A 66 -10.27 -6.38 -10.65
N ALA A 67 -9.08 -5.88 -10.97
CA ALA A 67 -8.87 -4.97 -12.09
C ALA A 67 -9.29 -5.60 -13.42
N ASP A 68 -8.97 -6.87 -13.63
CA ASP A 68 -9.35 -7.61 -14.84
C ASP A 68 -10.87 -7.84 -14.92
N GLU A 69 -11.51 -8.20 -13.81
CA GLU A 69 -12.97 -8.34 -13.72
C GLU A 69 -13.70 -7.02 -13.98
N GLN A 70 -13.09 -5.89 -13.62
CA GLN A 70 -13.65 -4.56 -13.82
C GLN A 70 -13.31 -3.95 -15.20
N ALA A 71 -12.50 -4.62 -16.03
CA ALA A 71 -11.99 -4.07 -17.29
C ALA A 71 -13.10 -3.61 -18.25
N VAL A 72 -14.20 -4.37 -18.31
CA VAL A 72 -15.34 -4.05 -19.17
C VAL A 72 -16.18 -2.90 -18.59
N ARG A 73 -16.30 -2.84 -17.26
CA ARG A 73 -17.15 -1.86 -16.57
C ARG A 73 -16.47 -0.51 -16.41
N PHE A 74 -15.15 -0.49 -16.27
CA PHE A 74 -14.34 0.70 -16.01
C PHE A 74 -13.05 0.70 -16.86
N PRO A 75 -13.15 0.70 -18.20
CA PRO A 75 -12.00 0.55 -19.09
C PRO A 75 -10.94 1.64 -18.86
N ASP A 76 -11.38 2.90 -18.73
CA ASP A 76 -10.49 4.06 -18.58
C ASP A 76 -9.67 4.04 -17.29
N PHE A 77 -10.16 3.34 -16.24
CA PHE A 77 -9.52 3.29 -14.93
C PHE A 77 -8.72 2.01 -14.72
N THR A 78 -8.96 0.99 -15.55
CA THR A 78 -8.36 -0.35 -15.39
C THR A 78 -6.85 -0.31 -15.53
N GLN A 79 -6.32 0.50 -16.44
CA GLN A 79 -4.86 0.65 -16.59
C GLN A 79 -4.23 1.31 -15.36
N SER A 80 -4.82 2.40 -14.85
CA SER A 80 -4.38 3.08 -13.63
C SER A 80 -4.42 2.16 -12.41
N ILE A 81 -5.47 1.35 -12.30
CA ILE A 81 -5.66 0.31 -11.26
C ILE A 81 -4.55 -0.75 -11.35
N LYS A 82 -4.25 -1.25 -12.56
CA LYS A 82 -3.17 -2.23 -12.78
C LYS A 82 -1.79 -1.64 -12.49
N LYS A 83 -1.53 -0.40 -12.92
CA LYS A 83 -0.27 0.31 -12.69
C LYS A 83 -0.01 0.53 -11.20
N ALA A 84 -1.04 0.94 -10.46
CA ALA A 84 -1.00 1.11 -9.00
C ALA A 84 -0.58 -0.14 -8.26
N VAL A 85 -0.79 -1.32 -8.85
CA VAL A 85 -0.52 -2.60 -8.21
C VAL A 85 0.74 -3.28 -8.73
N ARG A 86 1.14 -2.99 -9.95
CA ARG A 86 2.48 -3.34 -10.43
C ARG A 86 3.55 -2.55 -9.65
N SER A 87 3.28 -1.31 -9.29
CA SER A 87 4.15 -0.46 -8.48
C SER A 87 4.33 -0.88 -7.03
N PHE A 88 3.44 -1.74 -6.50
CA PHE A 88 3.48 -2.21 -5.11
C PHE A 88 4.58 -3.22 -4.81
N LEU A 89 5.19 -3.86 -5.82
CA LEU A 89 6.31 -4.78 -5.62
C LEU A 89 7.55 -4.29 -6.39
N PRO A 90 8.69 -4.09 -5.71
CA PRO A 90 9.97 -3.89 -6.38
C PRO A 90 10.44 -5.26 -6.90
N ALA A 91 9.93 -5.68 -8.07
CA ALA A 91 10.50 -6.82 -8.77
C ALA A 91 11.50 -6.36 -9.84
N ASP A 92 11.24 -5.25 -10.54
CA ASP A 92 12.08 -4.79 -11.64
C ASP A 92 12.15 -3.26 -11.66
N VAL A 93 12.88 -2.68 -10.70
CA VAL A 93 13.07 -1.22 -10.55
C VAL A 93 14.10 -0.67 -11.54
N GLU A 94 14.40 -1.37 -12.63
CA GLU A 94 15.51 -0.96 -13.48
C GLU A 94 15.20 0.19 -14.46
N ASN A 95 13.95 0.58 -14.78
CA ASN A 95 13.76 1.69 -15.73
C ASN A 95 12.51 2.59 -15.60
N THR A 96 11.56 2.34 -14.69
CA THR A 96 10.46 3.29 -14.40
C THR A 96 10.02 3.14 -12.94
N LEU A 97 10.62 3.91 -12.04
CA LEU A 97 10.14 3.95 -10.67
C LEU A 97 8.68 4.45 -10.66
N PRO A 98 7.76 3.72 -10.03
CA PRO A 98 6.38 4.13 -9.97
C PRO A 98 6.21 5.41 -9.16
N ARG A 99 5.06 6.08 -9.32
CA ARG A 99 4.75 7.34 -8.63
C ARG A 99 4.91 7.23 -7.12
N SER A 100 4.51 6.07 -6.58
CA SER A 100 4.80 5.65 -5.22
C SER A 100 5.18 4.17 -5.18
N TYR A 101 6.05 3.81 -4.24
CA TYR A 101 6.38 2.43 -3.90
C TYR A 101 6.30 2.24 -2.39
N LEU A 102 6.16 0.99 -1.96
CA LEU A 102 6.12 0.66 -0.56
C LEU A 102 7.53 0.41 -0.01
N ASP A 103 7.86 1.04 1.10
CA ASP A 103 9.12 0.82 1.79
C ASP A 103 9.10 -0.52 2.53
N MET A 104 9.70 -1.52 1.89
CA MET A 104 9.89 -2.87 2.42
C MET A 104 11.13 -2.99 3.33
N SER A 105 11.99 -1.96 3.38
CA SER A 105 13.27 -2.00 4.10
C SER A 105 13.11 -1.88 5.62
N ILE A 106 11.93 -1.46 6.08
CA ILE A 106 11.58 -1.41 7.49
C ILE A 106 11.60 -2.85 8.00
N SER A 107 12.69 -3.21 8.65
CA SER A 107 12.94 -4.54 9.23
C SER A 107 12.82 -4.53 10.75
N GLY A 108 12.63 -3.35 11.35
CA GLY A 108 12.53 -3.14 12.80
C GLY A 108 11.10 -3.18 13.34
N PHE A 109 10.84 -4.09 14.26
CA PHE A 109 9.75 -4.02 15.25
C PHE A 109 8.33 -3.83 14.70
N TRP A 110 8.01 -4.59 13.67
CA TRP A 110 6.63 -4.81 13.27
C TRP A 110 5.80 -5.38 14.42
N HIS A 111 6.35 -6.14 15.37
CA HIS A 111 5.65 -6.85 16.46
C HIS A 111 4.53 -6.12 17.27
N ARG A 112 4.34 -4.80 17.18
CA ARG A 112 3.15 -4.07 17.72
C ARG A 112 2.35 -3.27 16.66
N HIS A 113 2.30 -3.87 15.49
CA HIS A 113 1.81 -3.50 14.16
C HIS A 113 0.56 -2.58 14.01
N SER A 114 0.76 -1.38 13.47
CA SER A 114 -0.35 -0.66 12.83
C SER A 114 -0.01 0.18 11.61
N ALA A 115 1.25 0.55 11.37
CA ALA A 115 1.59 1.51 10.32
C ALA A 115 2.48 0.94 9.21
N VAL A 116 2.22 1.30 7.94
CA VAL A 116 3.13 1.07 6.79
C VAL A 116 3.58 2.38 6.17
N ARG A 117 4.68 2.37 5.42
CA ARG A 117 5.26 3.55 4.78
C ARG A 117 5.29 3.40 3.26
N LEU A 118 4.82 4.44 2.57
CA LEU A 118 4.96 4.62 1.13
C LEU A 118 5.92 5.77 0.88
N HIS A 119 6.80 5.62 -0.12
CA HIS A 119 7.60 6.70 -0.66
C HIS A 119 7.18 7.00 -2.08
N GLY A 120 7.46 8.20 -2.57
CA GLY A 120 7.23 8.54 -3.96
C GLY A 120 7.89 9.83 -4.40
N THR A 121 7.67 10.17 -5.67
CA THR A 121 8.19 11.39 -6.30
C THR A 121 7.07 12.41 -6.46
N VAL A 122 7.35 13.67 -6.14
CA VAL A 122 6.41 14.77 -6.39
C VAL A 122 6.33 15.06 -7.89
N THR A 123 7.46 14.97 -8.60
CA THR A 123 7.57 15.23 -10.04
C THR A 123 7.22 14.02 -10.89
N LYS A 124 6.64 14.25 -12.07
CA LYS A 124 6.17 13.18 -12.98
C LYS A 124 7.30 12.21 -13.36
N GLU A 125 8.50 12.75 -13.58
CA GLU A 125 9.69 11.98 -13.89
C GLU A 125 10.54 11.74 -12.64
N TRP A 126 11.23 10.59 -12.62
CA TRP A 126 12.17 10.28 -11.56
C TRP A 126 13.44 11.11 -11.73
N ASN A 127 13.82 11.85 -10.69
CA ASN A 127 15.07 12.59 -10.63
C ASN A 127 15.56 12.65 -9.17
N PRO A 128 16.81 12.33 -8.86
CA PRO A 128 17.29 12.29 -7.48
C PRO A 128 17.25 13.67 -6.79
N ASN A 129 17.28 14.75 -7.56
CA ASN A 129 17.26 16.13 -7.05
C ASN A 129 15.84 16.73 -6.99
N THR A 130 14.81 15.97 -7.34
CA THR A 130 13.43 16.47 -7.26
C THR A 130 12.76 16.06 -5.95
N PRO A 131 11.73 16.82 -5.52
CA PRO A 131 11.09 16.61 -4.24
C PRO A 131 10.48 15.22 -4.11
N ARG A 132 10.62 14.66 -2.91
CA ARG A 132 10.12 13.34 -2.54
C ARG A 132 9.05 13.45 -1.48
N PHE A 133 8.16 12.47 -1.44
CA PHE A 133 7.20 12.39 -0.36
C PHE A 133 7.29 11.04 0.36
N GLU A 134 6.94 11.07 1.63
CA GLU A 134 6.69 9.90 2.48
C GLU A 134 5.25 9.97 2.95
N VAL A 135 4.54 8.83 2.94
CA VAL A 135 3.25 8.66 3.59
C VAL A 135 3.30 7.51 4.56
N ILE A 136 3.09 7.81 5.84
CA ILE A 136 2.89 6.81 6.88
C ILE A 136 1.39 6.55 7.04
N ILE A 137 0.99 5.29 6.94
CA ILE A 137 -0.39 4.83 6.94
C ILE A 137 -0.67 4.02 8.21
N ASP A 138 -1.26 4.64 9.21
CA ASP A 138 -1.61 4.05 10.49
C ASP A 138 -3.00 3.38 10.47
N SER A 139 -3.04 2.09 10.79
CA SER A 139 -4.23 1.23 10.85
C SER A 139 -4.72 0.95 12.27
N SER A 140 -4.14 1.59 13.30
CA SER A 140 -4.43 1.36 14.73
C SER A 140 -5.82 1.83 15.17
N GLY A 141 -6.47 2.66 14.35
CA GLY A 141 -7.83 3.15 14.60
C GLY A 141 -7.91 4.64 14.89
N LYS A 142 -6.82 5.39 14.70
CA LYS A 142 -6.88 6.86 14.67
C LYS A 142 -7.84 7.36 13.58
N PRO A 143 -8.59 8.43 13.83
CA PRO A 143 -9.55 8.98 12.86
C PRO A 143 -8.87 9.51 11.60
N PHE A 144 -7.65 10.05 11.73
CA PHE A 144 -6.78 10.50 10.64
C PHE A 144 -5.58 9.55 10.53
N PRO A 145 -5.66 8.57 9.62
CA PRO A 145 -4.70 7.46 9.56
C PRO A 145 -3.49 7.75 8.67
N PHE A 146 -3.46 8.88 7.97
CA PHE A 146 -2.46 9.15 6.94
C PHE A 146 -1.64 10.36 7.37
N TYR A 147 -0.33 10.19 7.39
CA TYR A 147 0.63 11.23 7.69
C TYR A 147 1.52 11.38 6.47
N ALA A 148 1.54 12.56 5.86
CA ALA A 148 2.34 12.83 4.68
C ALA A 148 3.39 13.90 5.00
N THR A 149 4.59 13.72 4.47
CA THR A 149 5.70 14.66 4.57
C THR A 149 6.41 14.76 3.23
N VAL A 150 6.93 15.93 2.92
CA VAL A 150 7.67 16.22 1.69
C VAL A 150 9.10 16.60 2.06
N TYR A 151 10.05 16.14 1.25
CA TYR A 151 11.50 16.38 1.33
C TYR A 151 11.94 17.06 0.05
N ASP A 152 13.00 17.87 0.14
CA ASP A 152 13.48 18.63 -1.00
C ASP A 152 14.07 17.72 -2.09
N ASN A 153 14.63 16.55 -1.72
CA ASN A 153 15.24 15.61 -2.65
C ASN A 153 15.30 14.17 -2.10
N TRP A 154 15.88 13.24 -2.87
CA TRP A 154 16.03 11.83 -2.51
C TRP A 154 17.02 11.59 -1.38
N LYS A 155 18.13 12.33 -1.34
CA LYS A 155 19.16 12.20 -0.32
C LYS A 155 18.61 12.51 1.08
N ASP A 156 17.81 13.57 1.22
CA ASP A 156 17.18 13.93 2.48
C ASP A 156 16.23 12.82 2.98
N LEU A 157 15.48 12.20 2.06
CA LEU A 157 14.62 11.06 2.39
C LEU A 157 15.45 9.83 2.82
N GLU A 158 16.56 9.52 2.14
CA GLU A 158 17.45 8.42 2.52
C GLU A 158 18.08 8.64 3.90
N GLU A 159 18.61 9.83 4.17
CA GLU A 159 19.20 10.18 5.47
C GLU A 159 18.19 10.01 6.61
N ARG A 160 16.93 10.40 6.38
CA ARG A 160 15.84 10.12 7.32
C ARG A 160 15.63 8.62 7.52
N VAL A 161 15.50 7.85 6.44
CA VAL A 161 15.22 6.41 6.51
C VAL A 161 16.35 5.69 7.27
N GLU A 162 17.60 6.02 6.98
CA GLU A 162 18.77 5.50 7.68
C GLU A 162 18.74 5.87 9.16
N THR A 163 18.46 7.14 9.49
CA THR A 163 18.34 7.59 10.89
C THR A 163 17.26 6.82 11.65
N LEU A 164 16.11 6.59 11.03
CA LEU A 164 15.01 5.83 11.63
C LEU A 164 15.38 4.36 11.88
N GLN A 165 16.08 3.75 10.91
CA GLN A 165 16.58 2.37 11.04
C GLN A 165 17.61 2.25 12.17
N LEU A 166 18.57 3.18 12.25
CA LEU A 166 19.58 3.22 13.31
C LEU A 166 18.95 3.43 14.70
N ALA A 167 17.94 4.30 14.79
CA ALA A 167 17.22 4.57 16.03
C ALA A 167 16.29 3.42 16.47
N LYS A 168 16.07 2.41 15.61
CA LYS A 168 15.18 1.26 15.86
C LYS A 168 13.75 1.67 16.28
N LEU A 169 13.27 2.81 15.77
CA LEU A 169 11.93 3.28 16.09
C LEU A 169 10.88 2.48 15.32
N SER A 170 9.72 2.27 15.94
CA SER A 170 8.59 1.66 15.24
C SER A 170 7.84 2.73 14.44
N THR A 171 7.30 2.35 13.28
CA THR A 171 6.48 3.22 12.41
C THR A 171 5.27 3.84 13.12
N SER A 172 4.73 3.17 14.13
CA SER A 172 3.68 3.73 14.99
C SER A 172 4.17 4.88 15.87
N HIS A 173 5.41 4.82 16.38
CA HIS A 173 6.02 5.96 17.05
C HIS A 173 6.27 7.07 16.04
N GLU A 174 6.83 6.79 14.86
CA GLU A 174 7.03 7.79 13.79
C GLU A 174 5.74 8.52 13.38
N ALA A 175 4.63 7.79 13.23
CA ALA A 175 3.33 8.36 12.88
C ALA A 175 2.76 9.28 13.97
N THR A 176 3.07 8.99 15.24
CA THR A 176 2.55 9.74 16.40
C THR A 176 3.51 10.86 16.81
N ASN A 177 4.79 10.67 16.51
CA ASN A 177 5.91 11.52 16.80
C ASN A 177 6.57 11.85 15.45
N ALA A 178 6.00 12.79 14.69
CA ALA A 178 6.69 13.47 13.60
C ALA A 178 7.87 14.31 14.15
N ILE A 179 8.77 13.66 14.90
CA ILE A 179 9.73 14.21 15.87
C ILE A 179 11.14 14.30 15.29
N PHE A 180 11.40 13.75 14.10
CA PHE A 180 12.64 14.08 13.41
C PHE A 180 12.47 15.44 12.75
N HIS A 181 12.96 16.45 13.47
CA HIS A 181 13.27 17.79 13.00
C HIS A 181 14.40 17.73 11.96
N ASP A 182 14.16 17.11 10.82
CA ASP A 182 14.95 17.45 9.65
C ASP A 182 14.48 18.83 9.15
N ARG A 183 15.43 19.70 8.80
CA ARG A 183 15.13 21.03 8.25
C ARG A 183 14.42 20.92 6.90
N SER A 184 14.60 19.80 6.19
CA SER A 184 13.94 19.47 4.92
C SER A 184 12.52 18.93 5.09
N LEU A 185 12.12 18.55 6.32
CA LEU A 185 10.83 17.93 6.56
C LEU A 185 9.71 18.97 6.59
N HIS A 186 8.82 18.87 5.61
CA HIS A 186 7.73 19.82 5.44
C HIS A 186 6.39 19.10 5.40
N SER A 187 5.38 19.66 6.07
CA SER A 187 4.01 19.24 5.78
C SER A 187 3.67 19.64 4.34
N PRO A 188 2.79 18.90 3.62
CA PRO A 188 2.43 19.23 2.25
C PRO A 188 1.98 20.68 2.07
N GLU A 189 1.14 21.17 2.99
CA GLU A 189 0.67 22.57 3.03
C GLU A 189 1.83 23.58 3.19
N LYS A 190 2.73 23.38 4.16
CA LYS A 190 3.88 24.28 4.37
C LYS A 190 4.88 24.22 3.21
N TYR A 191 5.09 23.03 2.65
CA TYR A 191 5.93 22.86 1.46
C TYR A 191 5.35 23.66 0.30
N HIS A 192 4.04 23.48 0.06
CA HIS A 192 3.32 24.18 -0.99
C HIS A 192 3.40 25.70 -0.82
N GLU A 193 3.17 26.24 0.38
CA GLU A 193 3.26 27.69 0.66
C GLU A 193 4.69 28.27 0.49
N ARG A 194 5.71 27.55 0.98
CA ARG A 194 7.11 27.97 0.92
C ARG A 194 7.62 27.98 -0.52
N TYR A 195 7.35 26.91 -1.23
CA TYR A 195 7.83 26.70 -2.60
C TYR A 195 6.92 27.31 -3.66
N GLN A 196 5.68 27.69 -3.29
CA GLN A 196 4.82 28.59 -4.07
C GLN A 196 5.53 29.87 -4.50
N LYS A 197 6.42 30.38 -3.66
CA LYS A 197 7.10 31.66 -3.87
C LYS A 197 8.47 31.54 -4.54
N ILE A 198 9.09 30.35 -4.53
CA ILE A 198 10.51 30.16 -4.89
C ILE A 198 10.68 29.23 -6.10
N PHE A 199 9.88 28.16 -6.22
CA PHE A 199 10.08 27.06 -7.19
C PHE A 199 8.93 26.88 -8.19
N LEU A 200 7.82 27.61 -8.05
CA LEU A 200 6.62 27.39 -8.86
C LEU A 200 6.72 27.80 -10.34
N LYS A 201 7.78 28.47 -10.79
CA LYS A 201 7.96 28.67 -12.22
C LYS A 201 8.28 27.35 -12.95
N ASP A 202 8.79 26.35 -12.23
CA ASP A 202 9.30 25.11 -12.83
C ASP A 202 8.55 23.85 -12.36
N LEU A 203 7.64 23.94 -11.38
CA LEU A 203 6.81 22.81 -10.97
C LEU A 203 5.62 22.65 -11.91
N ASP A 204 5.56 21.50 -12.57
CA ASP A 204 4.45 21.15 -13.46
C ASP A 204 3.11 21.02 -12.69
N ILE A 205 1.99 21.14 -13.42
CA ILE A 205 0.64 21.07 -12.85
C ILE A 205 0.35 19.76 -12.10
N HIS A 206 0.98 18.64 -12.46
CA HIS A 206 0.82 17.35 -11.77
C HIS A 206 1.53 17.33 -10.42
N SER A 207 2.66 18.03 -10.30
CA SER A 207 3.37 18.20 -9.04
C SER A 207 2.52 18.96 -8.03
N VAL A 208 1.89 20.08 -8.44
CA VAL A 208 0.96 20.85 -7.61
C VAL A 208 -0.23 20.01 -7.17
N ARG A 209 -0.86 19.30 -8.12
CA ARG A 209 -1.99 18.41 -7.83
C ARG A 209 -1.64 17.31 -6.84
N LEU A 210 -0.43 16.76 -6.91
CA LEU A 210 0.03 15.75 -5.96
C LEU A 210 0.18 16.32 -4.56
N LEU A 211 0.75 17.52 -4.40
CA LEU A 211 0.84 18.19 -3.10
C LEU A 211 -0.54 18.47 -2.50
N GLU A 212 -1.48 18.95 -3.30
CA GLU A 212 -2.90 19.10 -2.90
C GLU A 212 -3.51 17.75 -2.49
N GLY A 213 -3.19 16.69 -3.22
CA GLY A 213 -3.63 15.34 -2.91
C GLY A 213 -3.05 14.81 -1.59
N LEU A 214 -1.77 15.05 -1.33
CA LEU A 214 -1.12 14.68 -0.06
C LEU A 214 -1.76 15.43 1.11
N ASP A 215 -2.02 16.73 0.96
CA ASP A 215 -2.73 17.52 1.97
C ASP A 215 -4.14 16.95 2.24
N LEU A 216 -4.92 16.70 1.18
CA LEU A 216 -6.24 16.08 1.29
C LEU A 216 -6.18 14.74 2.03
N LEU A 217 -5.16 13.93 1.75
CA LEU A 217 -4.97 12.63 2.38
C LEU A 217 -4.75 12.76 3.89
N THR A 218 -3.93 13.72 4.35
CA THR A 218 -3.71 13.95 5.80
C THR A 218 -4.99 14.36 6.53
N LYS A 219 -5.90 15.05 5.83
CA LYS A 219 -7.20 15.52 6.36
C LYS A 219 -8.29 14.45 6.24
N ALA A 220 -8.03 13.33 5.57
CA ALA A 220 -9.05 12.32 5.30
C ALA A 220 -9.37 11.46 6.52
N LYS A 221 -10.64 11.46 6.92
CA LYS A 221 -11.13 10.60 8.02
C LYS A 221 -11.40 9.19 7.54
N LYS A 222 -11.05 8.19 8.36
CA LYS A 222 -11.35 6.79 8.08
C LYS A 222 -11.65 5.98 9.33
N LYS A 223 -12.61 5.07 9.20
CA LYS A 223 -12.88 4.08 10.24
C LYS A 223 -11.67 3.15 10.43
N PRO A 224 -11.45 2.64 11.65
CA PRO A 224 -10.44 1.61 11.90
C PRO A 224 -10.63 0.41 10.97
N GLN A 225 -9.54 -0.10 10.40
CA GLN A 225 -9.58 -1.31 9.60
C GLN A 225 -9.80 -2.49 10.56
N ARG A 226 -11.01 -3.07 10.57
CA ARG A 226 -11.39 -4.15 11.51
C ARG A 226 -10.97 -5.54 11.03
N ILE A 227 -10.98 -5.77 9.73
CA ILE A 227 -10.71 -7.07 9.09
C ILE A 227 -9.27 -7.17 8.60
N GLY A 228 -8.61 -8.28 8.93
CA GLY A 228 -7.23 -8.63 8.60
C GLY A 228 -6.38 -8.78 9.86
N ASN A 229 -5.40 -9.68 9.86
CA ASN A 229 -4.30 -9.58 10.83
C ASN A 229 -3.45 -8.36 10.48
N CYS A 230 -2.61 -7.95 11.43
CA CYS A 230 -1.76 -6.77 11.32
C CYS A 230 -1.02 -6.66 9.98
N TRP A 231 -0.31 -7.73 9.59
CA TRP A 231 0.45 -7.81 8.34
C TRP A 231 -0.41 -7.77 7.07
N MET A 232 -1.73 -7.97 7.17
CA MET A 232 -2.67 -7.86 6.05
C MET A 232 -3.41 -6.51 6.05
N LYS A 233 -3.79 -6.00 7.23
CA LYS A 233 -4.53 -4.73 7.39
C LYS A 233 -3.79 -3.55 6.78
N GLN A 234 -2.49 -3.50 7.05
CA GLN A 234 -1.66 -2.38 6.65
C GLN A 234 -1.48 -2.34 5.13
N VAL A 235 -1.16 -3.49 4.54
CA VAL A 235 -1.01 -3.67 3.09
C VAL A 235 -2.30 -3.39 2.34
N LYS A 236 -3.44 -3.83 2.87
CA LYS A 236 -4.74 -3.47 2.27
C LYS A 236 -4.92 -1.96 2.25
N ARG A 237 -4.58 -1.25 3.33
CA ARG A 237 -4.80 0.19 3.41
C ARG A 237 -3.87 0.99 2.50
N SER A 238 -2.66 0.51 2.23
CA SER A 238 -1.77 1.16 1.26
C SER A 238 -2.34 1.15 -0.14
N VAL A 239 -3.08 0.11 -0.54
CA VAL A 239 -3.74 0.05 -1.87
C VAL A 239 -4.60 1.28 -2.14
N LEU A 240 -5.37 1.75 -1.16
CA LEU A 240 -6.17 2.97 -1.32
C LEU A 240 -5.29 4.18 -1.66
N VAL A 241 -4.16 4.32 -0.99
CA VAL A 241 -3.26 5.46 -1.15
C VAL A 241 -2.56 5.42 -2.50
N ALA A 242 -2.04 4.27 -2.91
CA ALA A 242 -1.40 4.12 -4.21
C ALA A 242 -2.40 4.28 -5.36
N LEU A 243 -3.62 3.73 -5.25
CA LEU A 243 -4.68 3.98 -6.23
C LEU A 243 -4.97 5.47 -6.36
N PHE A 244 -5.07 6.16 -5.22
CA PHE A 244 -5.31 7.58 -5.22
C PHE A 244 -4.19 8.34 -5.96
N PHE A 245 -2.92 8.00 -5.73
CA PHE A 245 -1.80 8.65 -6.40
C PHE A 245 -1.70 8.34 -7.89
N GLU A 246 -1.97 7.09 -8.30
CA GLU A 246 -2.03 6.77 -9.73
C GLU A 246 -3.21 7.48 -10.40
N LEU A 247 -4.39 7.49 -9.78
CA LEU A 247 -5.54 8.23 -10.32
C LEU A 247 -5.26 9.73 -10.43
N LEU A 248 -4.57 10.30 -9.45
CA LEU A 248 -4.20 11.71 -9.46
C LEU A 248 -3.22 12.06 -10.58
N THR A 249 -2.37 11.11 -10.93
CA THR A 249 -1.30 11.24 -11.93
C THR A 249 -1.81 11.03 -13.35
N GLU A 250 -2.59 9.97 -13.57
CA GLU A 250 -3.07 9.56 -14.89
C GLU A 250 -4.34 10.32 -15.32
N HIS A 251 -5.19 10.73 -14.37
CA HIS A 251 -6.47 11.39 -14.66
C HIS A 251 -6.41 12.89 -14.38
N SER A 252 -5.66 13.62 -15.22
CA SER A 252 -5.50 15.07 -15.13
C SER A 252 -6.83 15.86 -15.26
N GLU A 253 -7.86 15.26 -15.83
CA GLU A 253 -9.21 15.82 -15.93
C GLU A 253 -9.97 15.83 -14.59
N LEU A 254 -9.60 14.94 -13.66
CA LEU A 254 -10.27 14.83 -12.36
C LEU A 254 -9.61 15.74 -11.32
N LYS A 255 -10.43 16.38 -10.47
CA LYS A 255 -9.92 17.12 -9.29
C LYS A 255 -9.42 16.13 -8.23
N PRO A 256 -8.44 16.50 -7.37
CA PRO A 256 -7.89 15.61 -6.34
C PRO A 256 -8.95 14.93 -5.47
N LYS A 257 -9.98 15.67 -5.05
CA LYS A 257 -11.10 15.10 -4.28
C LYS A 257 -11.86 14.01 -5.03
N ALA A 258 -12.11 14.18 -6.33
CA ALA A 258 -12.78 13.20 -7.16
C ALA A 258 -11.90 11.95 -7.38
N CYS A 259 -10.58 12.13 -7.56
CA CYS A 259 -9.64 11.00 -7.60
C CYS A 259 -9.69 10.19 -6.30
N TYR A 260 -9.74 10.86 -5.15
CA TYR A 260 -9.81 10.18 -3.85
C TYR A 260 -11.14 9.43 -3.65
N GLU A 261 -12.27 10.05 -3.96
CA GLU A 261 -13.59 9.40 -3.91
C GLU A 261 -13.66 8.17 -4.81
N LYS A 262 -13.04 8.25 -5.99
CA LYS A 262 -12.96 7.13 -6.93
C LYS A 262 -12.02 6.03 -6.45
N ALA A 263 -10.87 6.37 -5.88
CA ALA A 263 -9.99 5.41 -5.21
C ALA A 263 -10.71 4.70 -4.05
N GLU A 264 -11.50 5.43 -3.25
CA GLU A 264 -12.32 4.86 -2.19
C GLU A 264 -13.36 3.88 -2.71
N PHE A 265 -14.03 4.23 -3.81
CA PHE A 265 -15.01 3.38 -4.46
C PHE A 265 -14.35 2.06 -4.90
N PHE A 266 -13.27 2.13 -5.67
CA PHE A 266 -12.56 0.92 -6.12
C PHE A 266 -12.00 0.11 -4.96
N TYR A 267 -11.46 0.75 -3.93
CA TYR A 267 -11.01 0.08 -2.71
C TYR A 267 -12.15 -0.67 -2.00
N LYS A 268 -13.37 -0.12 -1.97
CA LYS A 268 -14.55 -0.78 -1.39
C LYS A 268 -15.02 -1.95 -2.24
N GLU A 269 -15.09 -1.78 -3.56
CA GLU A 269 -15.50 -2.83 -4.50
C GLU A 269 -14.50 -3.98 -4.53
N TRP A 270 -13.20 -3.69 -4.57
CA TRP A 270 -12.14 -4.68 -4.46
C TRP A 270 -12.30 -5.54 -3.21
N LYS A 271 -12.48 -4.91 -2.03
CA LYS A 271 -12.67 -5.67 -0.79
C LYS A 271 -13.85 -6.63 -0.87
N LYS A 272 -14.95 -6.26 -1.52
CA LYS A 272 -16.10 -7.16 -1.73
C LYS A 272 -15.71 -8.34 -2.65
N SER A 273 -15.01 -8.07 -3.76
CA SER A 273 -14.49 -9.13 -4.64
C SER A 273 -13.56 -10.09 -3.88
N VAL A 274 -12.69 -9.60 -3.00
CA VAL A 274 -11.85 -10.49 -2.15
C VAL A 274 -12.69 -11.37 -1.23
N TYR A 275 -13.79 -10.86 -0.67
CA TYR A 275 -14.70 -11.68 0.14
C TYR A 275 -15.34 -12.79 -0.69
N SER A 276 -15.86 -12.47 -1.88
CA SER A 276 -16.42 -13.46 -2.80
C SER A 276 -15.38 -14.51 -3.20
N LEU A 277 -14.16 -14.08 -3.53
CA LEU A 277 -13.06 -14.98 -3.85
C LEU A 277 -12.73 -15.93 -2.69
N VAL A 278 -12.66 -15.43 -1.47
CA VAL A 278 -12.44 -16.27 -0.28
C VAL A 278 -13.57 -17.28 -0.15
N GLN A 279 -14.83 -16.85 -0.29
CA GLN A 279 -16.01 -17.70 -0.20
C GLN A 279 -16.01 -18.83 -1.24
N GLU A 280 -15.72 -18.52 -2.50
CA GLU A 280 -15.66 -19.48 -3.61
C GLU A 280 -14.54 -20.53 -3.44
N ASN A 281 -13.52 -20.22 -2.63
CA ASN A 281 -12.33 -21.06 -2.48
C ASN A 281 -12.19 -21.67 -1.07
N LEU A 282 -13.22 -21.59 -0.22
CA LEU A 282 -13.20 -22.17 1.14
C LEU A 282 -13.09 -23.69 1.14
N GLU A 283 -13.53 -24.35 0.07
CA GLU A 283 -13.40 -25.80 -0.09
C GLU A 283 -11.95 -26.23 -0.33
N ARG A 284 -11.08 -25.28 -0.72
CA ARG A 284 -9.66 -25.52 -1.02
C ARG A 284 -8.74 -25.31 0.19
N VAL A 285 -9.29 -24.92 1.34
CA VAL A 285 -8.54 -24.84 2.60
C VAL A 285 -8.89 -26.00 3.51
N ASP A 286 -8.04 -26.27 4.50
CA ASP A 286 -8.31 -27.22 5.58
C ASP A 286 -9.74 -27.04 6.15
N CYS A 287 -10.41 -28.18 6.41
CA CYS A 287 -11.79 -28.24 6.88
C CYS A 287 -12.03 -27.38 8.13
N ARG A 288 -11.07 -27.39 9.09
CA ARG A 288 -11.18 -26.59 10.30
C ARG A 288 -11.13 -25.09 10.00
N LEU A 289 -10.18 -24.64 9.17
CA LEU A 289 -10.13 -23.25 8.72
C LEU A 289 -11.39 -22.84 7.95
N SER A 290 -11.90 -23.74 7.10
CA SER A 290 -13.14 -23.51 6.34
C SER A 290 -14.32 -23.20 7.25
N GLN A 291 -14.54 -24.02 8.29
CA GLN A 291 -15.59 -23.80 9.29
C GLN A 291 -15.42 -22.48 10.05
N LEU A 292 -14.20 -22.17 10.49
CA LEU A 292 -13.89 -20.91 11.18
C LEU A 292 -14.11 -19.70 10.26
N ALA A 293 -13.76 -19.81 8.98
CA ALA A 293 -13.96 -18.78 7.98
C ALA A 293 -15.44 -18.49 7.74
N ILE A 294 -16.27 -19.52 7.56
CA ILE A 294 -17.72 -19.41 7.42
C ILE A 294 -18.30 -18.66 8.63
N ALA A 295 -18.03 -19.14 9.85
CA ALA A 295 -18.53 -18.52 11.07
C ALA A 295 -18.08 -17.06 11.23
N LYS A 296 -16.85 -16.73 10.83
CA LYS A 296 -16.33 -15.35 10.87
C LYS A 296 -17.06 -14.45 9.87
N MET A 297 -17.30 -14.93 8.64
CA MET A 297 -17.99 -14.17 7.61
C MET A 297 -19.45 -13.91 7.94
N GLU A 298 -20.17 -14.89 8.50
CA GLU A 298 -21.55 -14.71 9.00
C GLU A 298 -21.65 -13.61 10.06
N ARG A 299 -20.74 -13.61 11.05
CA ARG A 299 -20.66 -12.55 12.08
C ARG A 299 -20.36 -11.18 11.50
N LEU A 300 -19.61 -11.10 10.41
CA LEU A 300 -19.30 -9.82 9.75
C LEU A 300 -20.49 -9.30 8.93
N SER A 301 -21.27 -10.19 8.34
CA SER A 301 -22.52 -9.86 7.62
C SER A 301 -23.61 -9.37 8.57
N ASN A 302 -23.72 -9.94 9.77
CA ASN A 302 -24.73 -9.60 10.79
C ASN A 302 -24.41 -8.34 11.62
N LYS A 303 -23.26 -7.69 11.40
CA LYS A 303 -22.85 -6.44 12.06
C LYS A 303 -23.12 -5.18 11.22
N LYS A 304 -23.90 -5.30 10.14
CA LYS A 304 -24.41 -4.16 9.36
C LYS A 304 -25.60 -3.54 10.06
#